data_AF-A0A0F3GHP7-F1
#
_entry.id   AF-A0A0F3GHP7-F1
#
_cell.length_a   1.000
_cell.length_b   1.000
_cell.length_c   1.000
_cell.angle_alpha   90.00
_cell.angle_beta   90.00
_cell.angle_gamma   90.00
#
_symmetry.space_group_name_H-M   'P 1'
#
loop_
_entity.id
_entity.type
_entity.pdbx_description
1 polymer ?
#
loop_
_entity_poly.entity_id
_entity_poly.type
_entity_poly.pdbx_seq_one_letter_code
_entity_poly.pdbx_strand_id
1 'polypeptide(L)' 'MSVITIPRVLRETLGDEATEAFVKVISEVGLDSRRDLATKEDLFKVELNLKEEIAKVEAGLRGEIAKVEAG' A
#
# COMPACT_ATOMS: atom_id res chain seq x y z
N MET A 1 4.36 1.55 16.18
CA MET A 1 5.82 1.60 15.97
C MET A 1 6.33 0.17 16.01
N SER A 2 6.88 -0.33 14.90
CA SER A 2 7.52 -1.65 14.89
C SER A 2 8.80 -1.55 15.71
N VAL A 3 8.83 -2.18 16.88
CA VAL A 3 10.01 -2.20 17.74
C VAL A 3 10.99 -3.21 17.14
N ILE A 4 12.03 -2.73 16.46
CA ILE A 4 13.12 -3.58 15.98
C ILE A 4 13.93 -4.00 17.21
N THR A 5 13.79 -5.25 17.61
CA THR A 5 14.59 -5.81 18.71
C THR A 5 15.93 -6.28 18.15
N ILE A 6 17.03 -5.69 18.61
CA ILE A 6 18.38 -6.10 18.20
C ILE A 6 18.79 -7.33 19.03
N PRO A 7 19.17 -8.45 18.37
CA PRO A 7 19.76 -9.61 19.04
C PRO A 7 20.99 -9.24 19.89
N ARG A 8 21.12 -9.83 21.08
CA ARG A 8 22.24 -9.57 22.00
C ARG A 8 23.62 -9.70 21.34
N VAL A 9 23.81 -10.75 20.54
CA VAL A 9 25.07 -11.01 19.81
C VAL A 9 25.47 -9.86 18.88
N LEU A 10 24.49 -9.20 18.25
CA LEU A 10 24.74 -8.05 17.39
C LEU A 10 25.11 -6.82 18.20
N ARG A 11 24.44 -6.59 19.34
CA ARG A 11 24.76 -5.48 20.24
C ARG A 11 26.15 -5.62 20.86
N GLU A 12 26.53 -6.83 21.27
CA GLU A 12 27.85 -7.11 21.84
C GLU A 12 28.98 -6.97 20.81
N THR A 13 28.72 -7.34 19.56
CA THR A 13 29.74 -7.27 18.48
C THR A 13 29.89 -5.85 17.92
N LEU A 14 28.79 -5.11 17.79
CA LEU A 14 28.77 -3.76 17.22
C LEU A 14 29.06 -2.67 18.27
N GLY A 15 28.84 -2.96 19.55
CA GLY A 15 28.78 -1.95 20.60
C GLY A 15 27.50 -1.13 20.56
N ASP A 16 27.18 -0.45 21.67
CA ASP A 16 25.91 0.26 21.83
C ASP A 16 25.74 1.39 20.80
N GLU A 17 26.80 2.17 20.56
CA GLU A 17 26.75 3.32 19.65
C GLU A 17 26.53 2.91 18.19
N ALA A 18 27.26 1.90 17.69
CA ALA A 18 27.07 1.42 16.33
C ALA A 18 25.73 0.67 16.17
N THR A 19 25.25 0.03 17.25
CA THR A 19 23.91 -0.58 17.27
C THR A 19 22.82 0.48 17.11
N GLU A 20 22.91 1.61 17.80
CA GLU A 20 21.93 2.70 17.65
C GLU A 20 21.98 3.33 16.26
N ALA A 21 23.17 3.56 15.71
CA ALA A 21 23.33 4.04 14.34
C ALA A 21 22.69 3.07 13.33
N PHE A 22 22.88 1.76 13.52
CA PHE A 22 22.29 0.74 12.66
C PHE A 22 20.76 0.67 12.76
N VAL A 23 20.20 0.80 13.97
CA VAL A 23 18.74 0.90 14.18
C VAL A 23 18.17 2.09 13.43
N LYS A 24 18.84 3.24 13.48
CA LYS A 24 18.43 4.45 12.77
C LYS A 24 18.36 4.22 11.26
N VAL A 25 19.41 3.63 10.66
CA VAL A 25 19.45 3.32 9.23
C VAL A 25 18.33 2.35 8.83
N ILE A 26 18.13 1.25 9.58
CA ILE A 26 17.04 0.30 9.25
C ILE A 26 15.67 0.95 9.40
N SER A 27 15.49 1.81 10.41
CA SER A 27 14.22 2.50 10.60
C SER A 27 13.93 3.46 9.45
N GLU A 28 14.93 4.22 9.00
CA GLU A 28 14.80 5.12 7.85
C GLU A 28 14.53 4.34 6.55
N VAL A 29 15.35 3.34 6.22
CA VAL A 29 15.22 2.54 4.98
C VAL A 29 13.95 1.69 4.97
N GLY A 30 13.59 1.09 6.11
CA GLY A 30 12.43 0.22 6.24
C GLY A 30 11.10 0.96 6.26
N LEU A 31 11.09 2.24 6.66
CA LEU A 31 9.92 3.11 6.57
C LEU A 31 9.74 3.67 5.16
N ASP A 32 10.81 4.10 4.50
CA ASP A 32 10.73 4.67 3.16
C ASP A 32 10.30 3.63 2.11
N SER A 33 10.91 2.44 2.14
CA SER A 33 10.55 1.36 1.21
C SER A 33 9.12 0.83 1.34
N ARG A 34 8.47 1.00 2.51
CA ARG A 34 7.06 0.61 2.71
C ARG A 34 6.07 1.72 2.37
N ARG A 35 6.47 2.99 2.41
CA ARG A 35 5.58 4.12 2.11
C ARG A 35 5.27 4.23 0.61
N ASP A 36 6.21 3.87 -0.24
CA ASP A 36 6.04 3.97 -1.69
C ASP A 36 5.32 2.76 -2.31
N LEU A 37 5.06 1.71 -1.52
CA LEU A 37 4.38 0.51 -1.99
C LEU A 37 2.89 0.58 -1.69
N ALA A 38 2.08 0.38 -2.74
CA ALA A 38 0.64 0.19 -2.58
C ALA A 38 0.36 -0.99 -1.65
N THR A 39 -0.46 -0.77 -0.62
CA THR A 39 -0.89 -1.81 0.29
C THR A 39 -1.98 -2.66 -0.34
N LYS A 40 -2.24 -3.85 0.25
CA LYS A 40 -3.39 -4.67 -0.17
C LYS A 40 -4.72 -3.94 -0.02
N GLU A 41 -4.84 -3.06 0.97
CA GLU A 41 -6.05 -2.26 1.18
C GLU A 41 -6.23 -1.23 0.07
N ASP A 42 -5.15 -0.59 -0.37
CA ASP A 42 -5.18 0.36 -1.49
C ASP A 42 -5.64 -0.33 -2.79
N LEU A 43 -5.09 -1.52 -3.06
CA LEU A 43 -5.49 -2.33 -4.20
C LEU A 43 -6.97 -2.74 -4.14
N PHE A 44 -7.47 -3.13 -2.96
CA PHE A 44 -8.87 -3.50 -2.78
C PHE A 44 -9.82 -2.31 -2.98
N LYS A 45 -9.45 -1.11 -2.49
CA LYS A 45 -10.21 0.12 -2.74
C LYS A 45 -10.28 0.45 -4.22
N VAL A 46 -9.15 0.34 -4.93
CA VAL A 46 -9.10 0.56 -6.38
C VAL A 46 -9.99 -0.45 -7.11
N GLU A 47 -9.95 -1.73 -6.74
CA GLU A 47 -10.80 -2.76 -7.34
C GLU A 47 -12.29 -2.47 -7.16
N LEU A 48 -12.72 -2.07 -5.96
CA LEU A 48 -14.10 -1.70 -5.68
C LEU A 48 -14.55 -0.50 -6.51
N ASN A 49 -13.74 0.56 -6.53
CA ASN A 49 -14.06 1.77 -7.29
C ASN A 49 -14.17 1.46 -8.79
N LEU A 50 -13.25 0.65 -9.35
CA LEU A 50 -13.32 0.25 -10.75
C LEU A 50 -14.57 -0.56 -11.06
N LYS A 51 -14.97 -1.49 -10.18
CA LYS A 51 -16.22 -2.25 -10.34
C LYS A 51 -17.45 -1.35 -10.36
N GLU A 52 -17.50 -0.35 -9.48
CA GLU A 52 -18.60 0.60 -9.43
C GLU A 52 -18.68 1.45 -10.70
N GLU A 53 -17.56 1.99 -11.16
CA GLU A 53 -17.50 2.82 -12.37
C GLU A 53 -17.87 2.02 -13.63
N ILE A 54 -17.41 0.77 -13.74
CA ILE A 54 -17.81 -0.13 -14.84
C ILE A 54 -19.34 -0.34 -14.82
N ALA A 55 -19.93 -0.63 -13.66
CA ALA A 55 -21.37 -0.83 -13.55
C ALA A 55 -22.18 0.42 -13.94
N LYS A 56 -21.72 1.62 -13.57
CA LYS A 56 -22.33 2.89 -13.98
C LYS A 56 -22.28 3.09 -15.49
N VAL A 57 -21.12 2.84 -16.10
CA VAL A 57 -20.94 2.95 -17.55
C VAL A 57 -21.82 1.96 -18.29
N GLU A 58 -21.88 0.70 -17.85
CA GLU A 58 -22.75 -0.32 -18.45
C GLU A 58 -24.23 0.07 -18.38
N ALA A 59 -24.69 0.56 -17.23
CA ALA A 59 -26.07 1.01 -17.06
C ALA A 59 -26.38 2.22 -17.96
N GLY A 60 -25.45 3.18 -18.05
CA GLY A 60 -25.55 4.34 -18.92
C GLY A 60 -25.69 3.94 -20.39
N LEU A 61 -24.79 3.08 -20.87
CA LEU A 61 -24.81 2.59 -22.25
C LEU A 61 -26.09 1.81 -22.57
N ARG A 62 -26.58 0.95 -21.68
CA ARG A 62 -27.87 0.27 -21.84
C ARG A 62 -29.02 1.27 -21.97
N GLY A 63 -29.01 2.32 -21.16
CA GLY A 63 -29.99 3.39 -21.23
C GLY A 63 -29.94 4.17 -22.55
N GLU A 64 -28.75 4.44 -23.08
CA GLU A 64 -28.59 5.09 -24.38
C GLU A 64 -29.07 4.21 -25.54
N ILE A 65 -28.71 2.93 -25.53
CA ILE A 65 -29.17 1.96 -26.55
C ILE A 65 -30.70 1.90 -26.57
N ALA A 66 -31.34 1.77 -25.40
CA ALA A 66 -32.80 1.70 -25.32
C ALA A 66 -33.49 2.96 -25.86
N LYS A 67 -32.87 4.14 -25.72
CA LYS A 67 -33.40 5.39 -26.30
C LYS A 67 -33.29 5.41 -27.82
N VAL A 68 -32.20 4.87 -28.37
CA VAL A 68 -32.01 4.75 -29.83
C VAL A 68 -32.98 3.74 -30.42
N GLU A 69 -33.23 2.61 -29.75
CA GLU A 69 -34.16 1.58 -30.22
C GLU A 69 -35.63 2.03 -30.17
N ALA A 70 -35.97 2.96 -29.29
CA ALA A 70 -37.33 3.47 -29.11
C ALA A 70 -37.68 4.69 -29.99
N GLY A 71 -36.69 5.28 -30.68
CA GLY A 71 -36.84 6.43 -31.58
C GLY A 71 -36.85 6.02 -33.04
#